data_AF-A0A370GND7-F1
#
_entry.id   AF-A0A370GND7-F1
#
_cell.length_a   1.000
_cell.length_b   1.000
_cell.length_c   1.000
_cell.angle_alpha   90.00
_cell.angle_beta   90.00
_cell.angle_gamma   90.00
#
_symmetry.space_group_name_H-M   'P 1'
#
loop_
_entity.id
_entity.type
_entity.pdbx_description
1 polymer ?
#
loop_
_entity_poly.entity_id
_entity_poly.type
_entity_poly.pdbx_seq_one_letter_code
_entity_poly.pdbx_strand_id
1 'polypeptide(L)' 'MEKIKEKFASLPEKMCKTITFDQGVEFADSRQLEQDNKRKIYYCETHSPWQKGSNENMNGRLRWHFA' A
#
# COMPACT_ATOMS: atom_id res chain seq x y z
N MET A 1 9.21 1.62 -6.39
CA MET A 1 9.25 1.09 -5.00
C MET A 1 10.09 1.93 -4.04
N GLU A 2 11.21 2.49 -4.47
CA GLU A 2 12.16 3.23 -3.61
C GLU A 2 11.53 4.30 -2.71
N LYS A 3 10.70 5.20 -3.28
CA LYS A 3 10.02 6.25 -2.48
C LYS A 3 9.12 5.70 -1.38
N ILE A 4 8.46 4.57 -1.63
CA ILE A 4 7.61 3.89 -0.65
C ILE A 4 8.48 3.33 0.48
N LYS A 5 9.62 2.71 0.12
CA LYS A 5 10.61 2.21 1.07
C LYS A 5 11.13 3.31 1.98
N GLU A 6 11.59 4.43 1.43
CA GLU A 6 12.08 5.58 2.21
C GLU A 6 11.04 6.12 3.18
N LYS A 7 9.78 6.29 2.72
CA LYS A 7 8.70 6.78 3.59
C LYS A 7 8.46 5.84 4.76
N PHE A 8 8.37 4.54 4.51
CA PHE A 8 8.12 3.58 5.59
C PHE A 8 9.35 3.37 6.48
N ALA A 9 10.57 3.52 5.98
CA ALA A 9 11.79 3.52 6.80
C ALA A 9 11.80 4.69 7.80
N SER A 10 11.24 5.84 7.42
CA SER A 10 11.13 7.01 8.29
C SER A 10 10.03 6.91 9.36
N LEU A 11 9.12 5.94 9.23
CA LEU A 11 8.00 5.76 10.15
C LEU A 11 8.34 4.69 11.22
N PRO A 12 8.16 4.97 12.51
CA PRO A 12 8.15 3.95 13.56
C PRO A 12 7.30 2.73 13.18
N GLU A 13 7.85 1.53 13.39
CA GLU A 13 7.21 0.26 13.03
C GLU A 13 5.80 0.11 13.63
N LYS A 14 5.59 0.63 14.85
CA LYS A 14 4.29 0.59 15.54
C LYS A 14 3.18 1.37 14.82
N MET A 15 3.52 2.34 13.97
CA MET A 15 2.53 3.14 13.24
C MET A 15 1.99 2.45 11.99
N CYS A 16 2.71 1.50 11.42
CA CYS A 16 2.21 0.72 10.29
C CYS A 16 2.87 -0.66 10.28
N LYS A 17 2.06 -1.66 10.64
CA LYS A 17 2.49 -3.06 10.81
C LYS A 17 2.49 -3.84 9.49
N THR A 18 1.57 -3.49 8.59
CA THR A 18 1.33 -4.23 7.34
C THR A 18 1.01 -3.25 6.22
N ILE A 19 1.25 -3.69 4.99
CA ILE A 19 0.94 -2.94 3.76
C ILE A 19 0.16 -3.87 2.83
N THR A 20 -0.90 -3.37 2.20
CA THR A 20 -1.72 -4.16 1.26
C THR A 20 -1.75 -3.49 -0.10
N PHE A 21 -1.29 -4.19 -1.14
CA PHE A 21 -1.31 -3.73 -2.53
C PHE A 21 -2.49 -4.34 -3.31
N ASP A 22 -2.85 -3.71 -4.43
CA ASP A 22 -3.62 -4.43 -5.47
C ASP A 22 -2.67 -5.26 -6.35
N GLN A 23 -3.28 -5.96 -7.31
CA GLN A 23 -2.61 -6.76 -8.32
C GLN A 23 -1.95 -5.92 -9.43
N GLY A 24 -1.68 -4.63 -9.18
CA GLY A 24 -0.95 -3.80 -10.14
C GLY A 24 0.47 -4.33 -10.36
N VAL A 25 0.87 -4.48 -11.63
CA VAL A 25 2.23 -4.92 -12.01
C VAL A 25 3.32 -3.97 -11.48
N GLU A 26 2.96 -2.72 -11.20
CA GLU A 26 3.81 -1.73 -10.54
C GLU A 26 4.26 -2.17 -9.14
N PHE A 27 3.54 -3.12 -8.53
CA PHE A 27 3.84 -3.70 -7.22
C PHE A 27 4.48 -5.10 -7.25
N ALA A 28 4.89 -5.58 -8.42
CA ALA A 28 5.54 -6.88 -8.58
C ALA A 28 6.85 -7.01 -7.77
N ASP A 29 7.59 -5.90 -7.60
CA ASP A 29 8.85 -5.87 -6.85
C ASP A 29 8.67 -5.52 -5.36
N SER A 30 7.47 -5.63 -4.80
CA SER A 30 7.28 -5.33 -3.37
C SER A 30 7.89 -6.38 -2.44
N ARG A 31 8.35 -7.53 -2.95
CA ARG A 31 9.06 -8.52 -2.12
C ARG A 31 10.35 -7.96 -1.53
N GLN A 32 11.07 -7.11 -2.27
CA GLN A 32 12.24 -6.39 -1.75
C GLN A 32 11.85 -5.43 -0.63
N LEU A 33 10.69 -4.78 -0.74
CA LEU A 33 10.16 -3.87 0.27
C LEU A 33 9.84 -4.58 1.60
N GLU A 34 9.29 -5.80 1.56
CA GLU A 34 9.02 -6.61 2.76
C GLU A 34 10.30 -6.94 3.53
N GLN A 35 11.36 -7.33 2.80
CA GLN A 35 12.66 -7.65 3.39
C GLN A 35 13.30 -6.44 4.08
N ASP A 36 13.25 -5.28 3.42
CA ASP A 36 13.95 -4.09 3.88
C ASP A 36 13.24 -3.41 5.07
N ASN A 37 11.90 -3.42 5.09
CA ASN A 37 11.12 -2.68 6.07
C ASN A 37 10.57 -3.53 7.23
N LYS A 38 10.81 -4.85 7.23
CA LYS A 38 10.31 -5.80 8.25
C LYS A 38 8.79 -5.75 8.45
N ARG A 39 8.04 -5.36 7.42
CA ARG A 39 6.57 -5.23 7.45
C ARG A 39 5.96 -6.25 6.52
N LYS A 40 4.89 -6.90 6.96
CA LYS A 40 4.19 -7.89 6.14
C LYS A 40 3.46 -7.22 4.99
N ILE A 41 3.63 -7.76 3.79
CA ILE A 41 2.95 -7.29 2.60
C ILE A 41 1.86 -8.29 2.21
N TYR A 42 0.67 -7.76 1.91
CA TYR A 42 -0.48 -8.51 1.44
C TYR A 42 -0.91 -8.00 0.07
N TYR A 43 -1.63 -8.85 -0.66
CA TYR A 43 -2.25 -8.49 -1.93
C TYR A 43 -3.74 -8.77 -1.86
N CYS A 44 -4.53 -7.94 -2.53
CA CYS A 44 -5.93 -8.23 -2.75
C CYS A 44 -6.10 -9.47 -3.64
N GLU A 45 -7.16 -10.22 -3.37
CA GLU A 45 -7.59 -11.32 -4.23
C GLU A 45 -7.97 -10.77 -5.61
N THR A 46 -7.73 -11.60 -6.64
CA THR A 46 -8.08 -11.26 -8.02
C THR A 46 -9.58 -11.01 -8.12
N HIS A 47 -9.95 -9.91 -8.79
CA HIS A 47 -11.35 -9.47 -8.95
C HIS A 47 -12.07 -9.09 -7.65
N SER A 48 -11.35 -8.79 -6.56
CA SER A 48 -11.94 -8.37 -5.28
C SER A 48 -11.66 -6.90 -4.92
N PRO A 49 -12.11 -5.91 -5.73
CA PRO A 49 -11.83 -4.48 -5.47
C PRO A 49 -12.36 -4.01 -4.11
N TRP A 50 -13.46 -4.60 -3.61
CA TRP A 50 -14.07 -4.27 -2.32
C TRP A 50 -13.16 -4.51 -1.11
N GLN A 51 -12.11 -5.31 -1.23
CA GLN A 51 -11.13 -5.53 -0.15
C GLN A 51 -10.35 -4.26 0.23
N LYS A 52 -10.42 -3.20 -0.59
CA LYS A 52 -9.88 -1.87 -0.29
C LYS A 52 -10.94 -0.77 -0.34
N GLY A 53 -12.18 -1.06 0.05
CA GLY A 53 -13.27 -0.07 0.02
C GLY A 53 -12.95 1.24 0.76
N SER A 54 -12.17 1.18 1.85
CA SER A 54 -11.70 2.39 2.56
C SER A 54 -10.74 3.24 1.71
N ASN A 55 -9.84 2.60 0.96
CA ASN A 55 -8.91 3.29 0.07
C ASN A 55 -9.63 3.93 -1.11
N GLU A 56 -10.62 3.25 -1.69
CA GLU A 56 -11.45 3.80 -2.77
C GLU A 56 -12.26 5.01 -2.30
N ASN A 57 -12.88 4.92 -1.13
CA ASN A 57 -13.59 6.04 -0.52
C ASN A 57 -12.64 7.24 -0.25
N MET A 58 -11.44 6.97 0.29
CA MET A 58 -10.44 8.03 0.50
C MET A 58 -10.00 8.67 -0.82
N ASN A 59 -9.70 7.87 -1.84
CA ASN A 59 -9.34 8.37 -3.16
C ASN A 59 -10.47 9.19 -3.79
N GLY A 60 -11.72 8.79 -3.61
CA GLY A 60 -12.89 9.57 -4.03
C GLY A 60 -12.94 10.94 -3.35
N ARG A 61 -12.72 10.99 -2.03
CA ARG A 61 -12.63 12.26 -1.29
C ARG A 61 -11.48 13.13 -1.80
N LEU A 62 -10.30 12.57 -2.00
CA LEU A 62 -9.15 13.32 -2.51
C LEU A 62 -9.44 13.92 -3.89
N ARG A 63 -10.04 13.16 -4.81
CA ARG A 63 -10.45 13.68 -6.13
C ARG A 63 -11.48 14.78 -6.00
N TRP A 64 -12.43 14.68 -5.07
CA TRP A 64 -13.42 15.73 -4.85
C TRP A 64 -12.82 17.00 -4.24
N HIS A 65 -11.84 16.87 -3.34
CA HIS A 65 -11.19 18.01 -2.69
C HIS A 65 -10.17 18.75 -3.56
N PHE A 66 -9.57 18.06 -4.54
CA PHE A 66 -8.51 18.61 -5.39
C PHE A 66 -8.89 18.68 -6.89
N ALA A 67 -10.17 18.48 -7.23
CA ALA A 67 -10.73 18.78 -8.55
C ALA A 67 -11.21 20.23 -8.61
#